data_AF-S3ACT9-F1
#
_entry.id   AF-S3ACT9-F1
#
_cell.length_a   1.000
_cell.length_b   1.000
_cell.length_c   1.000
_cell.angle_alpha   90.00
_cell.angle_beta   90.00
_cell.angle_gamma   90.00
#
_symmetry.space_group_name_H-M   'P 1'
#
loop_
_entity.id
_entity.type
_entity.pdbx_description
1 polymer ?
#
loop_
_entity_poly.entity_id
_entity_poly.type
_entity_poly.pdbx_seq_one_letter_code
_entity_poly.pdbx_strand_id
1 'polypeptide(L)'
;KGTANPSPSQPTTSPIKDMPLEEYEMYRTKSVINPDSDTMTLGKYEPTIRPDGTQDWSTPGPNSYISKAGDTTYFSLGDDWDKITVEYGLDTEGKEMFKYFNKPALDDAVAQGKTIRFSHNPELTQYEKSAIRWEWDYLQEKHGYNGLKPKGGYWYGIK
;
A
#
# COMPACT_ATOMS: atom_id res chain seq x y z
N LYS A 1 -16.93 27.24 -29.96
CA LYS A 1 -16.21 27.60 -28.72
C LYS A 1 -16.24 26.37 -27.82
N GLY A 2 -15.20 25.53 -27.89
CA GLY A 2 -15.06 24.39 -26.98
C GLY A 2 -14.43 24.88 -25.69
N THR A 3 -15.17 24.81 -24.59
CA THR A 3 -14.61 25.03 -23.25
C THR A 3 -13.86 23.76 -22.87
N ALA A 4 -12.54 23.78 -23.02
CA ALA A 4 -11.69 22.82 -22.34
C ALA A 4 -11.93 23.02 -20.83
N ASN A 5 -12.44 21.99 -20.16
CA ASN A 5 -12.44 21.94 -18.71
C ASN A 5 -10.99 22.10 -18.24
N PRO A 6 -10.69 22.98 -17.27
CA PRO A 6 -9.35 23.01 -16.69
C PRO A 6 -9.10 21.64 -16.06
N SER A 7 -8.04 20.98 -16.53
CA SER A 7 -7.45 19.86 -15.82
C SER A 7 -7.23 20.29 -14.36
N PRO A 8 -7.51 19.43 -13.35
CA PRO A 8 -7.18 19.77 -11.97
C PRO A 8 -5.72 20.23 -11.92
N SER A 9 -5.48 21.44 -11.42
CA SER A 9 -4.14 21.99 -11.27
C SER A 9 -3.34 21.00 -10.41
N GLN A 10 -2.23 20.49 -10.96
CA GLN A 10 -1.34 19.60 -10.22
C GLN A 10 -0.92 20.29 -8.92
N PRO A 11 -0.82 19.53 -7.80
CA PRO A 11 -0.41 20.11 -6.53
C PRO A 11 0.96 20.77 -6.68
N THR A 12 1.10 21.98 -6.14
CA THR A 12 2.35 22.76 -6.21
C THR A 12 3.22 22.59 -4.95
N THR A 13 2.75 21.80 -3.98
CA THR A 13 3.42 21.56 -2.70
C THR A 13 3.24 20.11 -2.25
N SER A 14 4.24 19.55 -1.58
CA SER A 14 4.14 18.24 -0.93
C SER A 14 3.04 18.21 0.14
N PRO A 15 2.36 17.06 0.34
CA PRO A 15 1.44 16.89 1.46
C PRO A 15 2.17 16.67 2.80
N ILE A 16 3.47 16.37 2.78
CA ILE A 16 4.30 16.20 3.97
C ILE A 16 5.04 17.51 4.25
N LYS A 17 4.92 18.01 5.48
CA LYS A 17 5.58 19.24 5.90
C LYS A 17 7.09 19.10 5.74
N ASP A 18 7.73 20.14 5.22
CA ASP A 18 9.18 20.25 5.02
C ASP A 18 9.80 19.24 4.02
N MET A 19 9.01 18.33 3.44
CA MET A 19 9.42 17.49 2.31
C MET A 19 9.22 18.24 0.98
N PRO A 20 10.24 18.36 0.12
CA PRO A 20 10.07 18.88 -1.24
C PRO A 20 9.06 18.05 -2.06
N LEU A 21 8.31 18.72 -2.95
CA LEU A 21 7.33 18.02 -3.80
C LEU A 21 7.98 16.95 -4.68
N GLU A 22 9.11 17.26 -5.31
CA GLU A 22 9.84 16.31 -6.17
C GLU A 22 10.28 15.06 -5.40
N GLU A 23 10.67 15.22 -4.14
CA GLU A 23 11.06 14.12 -3.27
C GLU A 23 9.86 13.24 -2.88
N TYR A 24 8.73 13.87 -2.54
CA TYR A 24 7.48 13.15 -2.30
C TYR A 24 7.06 12.34 -3.54
N GLU A 25 7.09 12.94 -4.73
CA GLU A 25 6.71 12.28 -5.98
C GLU A 25 7.66 11.13 -6.34
N MET A 26 8.96 11.30 -6.07
CA MET A 26 9.95 10.23 -6.20
C MET A 26 9.59 9.04 -5.30
N TYR A 27 9.34 9.25 -4.01
CA TYR A 27 8.98 8.16 -3.10
C TYR A 27 7.62 7.54 -3.45
N ARG A 28 6.63 8.36 -3.83
CA ARG A 28 5.31 7.86 -4.28
C ARG A 28 5.46 6.92 -5.47
N THR A 29 6.28 7.30 -6.45
CA THR A 29 6.53 6.47 -7.64
C THR A 29 7.31 5.20 -7.29
N LYS A 30 8.40 5.33 -6.53
CA LYS A 30 9.25 4.21 -6.12
C LYS A 30 8.50 3.19 -5.24
N SER A 31 7.53 3.65 -4.46
CA SER A 31 6.79 2.81 -3.52
C SER A 31 5.84 1.80 -4.18
N VAL A 32 5.51 1.97 -5.46
CA VAL A 32 4.61 1.09 -6.19
C VAL A 32 5.44 0.16 -7.08
N ILE A 33 5.55 -1.10 -6.69
CA ILE A 33 6.30 -2.11 -7.43
C ILE A 33 5.38 -2.76 -8.46
N ASN A 34 5.90 -3.10 -9.64
CA ASN A 34 5.15 -3.65 -10.78
C ASN A 34 3.88 -2.82 -11.11
N PRO A 35 4.01 -1.51 -11.39
CA PRO A 35 2.86 -0.61 -11.54
C PRO A 35 1.95 -0.99 -12.72
N ASP A 36 2.47 -1.71 -13.71
CA ASP A 36 1.74 -2.08 -14.93
C ASP A 36 0.81 -3.30 -14.76
N SER A 37 0.89 -4.02 -13.63
CA SER A 37 0.04 -5.19 -13.40
C SER A 37 -1.43 -4.81 -13.22
N ASP A 38 -2.35 -5.59 -13.80
CA ASP A 38 -3.80 -5.43 -13.63
C ASP A 38 -4.31 -5.85 -12.24
N THR A 39 -3.43 -6.35 -11.37
CA THR A 39 -3.75 -6.76 -10.00
C THR A 39 -2.84 -6.07 -9.00
N MET A 40 -3.39 -5.62 -7.88
CA MET A 40 -2.64 -5.21 -6.70
C MET A 40 -2.81 -6.23 -5.57
N THR A 41 -1.68 -6.71 -5.03
CA THR A 41 -1.62 -7.59 -3.86
C THR A 41 -1.24 -6.78 -2.63
N LEU A 42 -2.14 -6.80 -1.65
CA LEU A 42 -1.95 -6.23 -0.31
C LEU A 42 -1.70 -7.36 0.70
N GLY A 43 -1.09 -7.06 1.83
CA GLY A 43 -0.84 -8.10 2.82
C GLY A 43 0.10 -7.70 3.96
N LYS A 44 0.37 -8.66 4.85
CA LYS A 44 1.32 -8.46 5.94
C LYS A 44 2.73 -8.87 5.52
N TYR A 45 3.73 -8.06 5.89
CA TYR A 45 5.12 -8.48 5.80
C TYR A 45 5.40 -9.54 6.86
N GLU A 46 5.91 -10.68 6.43
CA GLU A 46 6.36 -11.74 7.32
C GLU A 46 7.85 -12.00 7.07
N PRO A 47 8.66 -12.16 8.14
CA PRO A 47 10.09 -12.39 8.01
C PRO A 47 10.36 -13.82 7.52
N THR A 48 11.57 -14.04 7.03
CA THR A 48 12.08 -15.40 6.85
C THR A 48 12.33 -16.03 8.21
N ILE A 49 11.91 -17.28 8.39
CA ILE A 49 12.25 -18.07 9.59
C ILE A 49 13.51 -18.88 9.27
N ARG A 50 14.60 -18.62 10.01
CA ARG A 50 15.87 -19.35 9.86
C ARG A 50 15.75 -20.79 10.37
N PRO A 51 16.68 -21.70 10.01
CA PRO A 51 16.64 -23.09 10.47
C PRO A 51 16.62 -23.26 12.01
N ASP A 52 17.16 -22.30 12.75
CA ASP A 52 17.15 -22.26 14.21
C ASP A 52 15.86 -21.66 14.83
N GLY A 53 14.88 -21.32 13.98
CA GLY A 53 13.60 -20.71 14.38
C GLY A 53 13.64 -19.20 14.57
N THR A 54 14.80 -18.54 14.40
CA THR A 54 14.90 -17.09 14.55
C THR A 54 14.28 -16.35 13.35
N GLN A 55 13.70 -15.18 13.62
CA GLN A 55 13.08 -14.34 12.58
C GLN A 55 14.13 -13.42 11.95
N ASP A 56 14.23 -13.47 10.62
CA ASP A 56 15.03 -12.56 9.81
C ASP A 56 14.12 -11.56 9.10
N TRP A 57 13.98 -10.37 9.69
CA TRP A 57 13.14 -9.30 9.16
C TRP A 57 13.74 -8.60 7.94
N SER A 58 15.02 -8.83 7.62
CA SER A 58 15.67 -8.27 6.42
C SER A 58 15.31 -9.00 5.13
N THR A 59 14.77 -10.22 5.24
CA THR A 59 14.42 -11.05 4.09
C THR A 59 12.96 -11.48 4.16
N PRO A 60 12.12 -11.20 3.15
CA PRO A 60 10.72 -11.58 3.17
C PRO A 60 10.57 -13.11 3.18
N GLY A 61 9.80 -13.61 4.14
CA GLY A 61 9.43 -15.02 4.20
C GLY A 61 8.47 -15.41 3.07
N PRO A 62 8.24 -16.71 2.86
CA PRO A 62 7.38 -17.20 1.78
C PRO A 62 5.91 -16.77 1.91
N ASN A 63 5.46 -16.43 3.12
CA ASN A 63 4.11 -15.93 3.40
C ASN A 63 4.03 -14.39 3.44
N SER A 64 5.15 -13.69 3.30
CA SER A 64 5.16 -12.23 3.17
C SER A 64 4.39 -11.80 1.93
N TYR A 65 3.67 -10.68 2.02
CA TYR A 65 2.94 -10.14 0.87
C TYR A 65 3.85 -9.87 -0.33
N ILE A 66 5.13 -9.51 -0.12
CA ILE A 66 6.11 -9.32 -1.19
C ILE A 66 6.30 -10.63 -1.97
N SER A 67 6.54 -11.73 -1.26
CA SER A 67 6.69 -13.07 -1.87
C SER A 67 5.40 -13.54 -2.53
N LYS A 68 4.24 -13.22 -1.93
CA LYS A 68 2.92 -13.59 -2.44
C LYS A 68 2.44 -12.72 -3.60
N ALA A 69 2.98 -11.52 -3.75
CA ALA A 69 2.62 -10.62 -4.84
C ALA A 69 3.14 -11.14 -6.18
N GLY A 70 4.34 -11.73 -6.20
CA GLY A 70 4.95 -12.22 -7.43
C GLY A 70 5.15 -11.07 -8.42
N ASP A 71 4.53 -11.17 -9.59
CA ASP A 71 4.53 -10.15 -10.65
C ASP A 71 3.42 -9.10 -10.51
N THR A 72 2.55 -9.22 -9.50
CA THR A 72 1.48 -8.25 -9.29
C THR A 72 1.97 -6.96 -8.65
N THR A 73 1.17 -5.90 -8.76
CA THR A 73 1.46 -4.61 -8.11
C THR A 73 1.46 -4.78 -6.60
N TYR A 74 2.42 -4.19 -5.90
CA TYR A 74 2.39 -4.09 -4.43
C TYR A 74 3.05 -2.80 -3.96
N PHE A 75 2.70 -2.38 -2.75
CA PHE A 75 3.30 -1.21 -2.12
C PHE A 75 4.50 -1.62 -1.25
N SER A 76 5.66 -0.97 -1.41
CA SER A 76 6.81 -1.15 -0.52
C SER A 76 7.73 0.06 -0.57
N LEU A 77 8.00 0.66 0.60
CA LEU A 77 9.07 1.65 0.78
C LEU A 77 10.37 1.03 1.35
N GLY A 78 10.34 -0.20 1.86
CA GLY A 78 11.49 -0.82 2.51
C GLY A 78 12.08 0.10 3.59
N ASP A 79 13.41 0.24 3.61
CA ASP A 79 14.13 1.09 4.56
C ASP A 79 13.81 2.59 4.44
N ASP A 80 13.28 3.03 3.29
CA ASP A 80 12.86 4.44 3.13
C ASP A 80 11.67 4.78 4.03
N TRP A 81 10.88 3.79 4.46
CA TRP A 81 9.77 4.03 5.38
C TRP A 81 10.24 4.67 6.69
N ASP A 82 11.24 4.06 7.33
CA ASP A 82 11.78 4.55 8.59
C ASP A 82 12.55 5.85 8.39
N LYS A 83 13.30 5.96 7.29
CA LYS A 83 14.01 7.19 6.93
C LYS A 83 13.06 8.38 6.82
N ILE A 84 11.99 8.26 6.02
CA ILE A 84 11.00 9.33 5.83
C ILE A 84 10.31 9.66 7.14
N THR A 85 9.93 8.64 7.92
CA THR A 85 9.26 8.84 9.22
C THR A 85 10.11 9.69 10.16
N VAL A 86 11.41 9.37 10.28
CA VAL A 86 12.34 10.11 11.14
C VAL A 86 12.65 11.49 10.59
N GLU A 87 12.98 11.60 9.31
CA GLU A 87 13.45 12.83 8.68
C GLU A 87 12.39 13.95 8.71
N TYR A 88 11.12 13.59 8.50
CA TYR A 88 10.01 14.55 8.47
C TYR A 88 9.15 14.52 9.73
N GLY A 89 9.59 13.82 10.78
CA GLY A 89 8.92 13.79 12.08
C GLY A 89 7.49 13.26 12.02
N LEU A 90 7.25 12.23 11.22
CA LEU A 90 5.93 11.59 11.08
C LEU A 90 5.64 10.66 12.27
N ASP A 91 4.37 10.34 12.49
CA ASP A 91 3.99 9.45 13.59
C ASP A 91 4.59 8.03 13.46
N THR A 92 5.08 7.51 14.58
CA THR A 92 5.70 6.18 14.65
C THR A 92 4.70 5.03 14.55
N GLU A 93 3.39 5.30 14.69
CA GLU A 93 2.35 4.31 14.43
C GLU A 93 2.15 4.05 12.93
N GLY A 94 2.68 4.94 12.06
CA GLY A 94 2.62 4.83 10.61
C GLY A 94 1.33 5.34 9.99
N LYS A 95 0.49 6.08 10.72
CA LYS A 95 -0.81 6.58 10.21
C LYS A 95 -0.63 7.67 9.15
N GLU A 96 0.36 8.53 9.31
CA GLU A 96 0.75 9.57 8.38
C GLU A 96 1.40 8.97 7.15
N MET A 97 2.30 7.99 7.32
CA MET A 97 2.84 7.23 6.20
C MET A 97 1.73 6.54 5.39
N PHE A 98 0.79 5.88 6.09
CA PHE A 98 -0.39 5.29 5.46
C PHE A 98 -1.23 6.33 4.72
N LYS A 99 -1.46 7.50 5.32
CA LYS A 99 -2.21 8.60 4.73
C LYS A 99 -1.55 9.14 3.47
N TYR A 100 -0.24 9.34 3.48
CA TYR A 100 0.48 10.02 2.40
C TYR A 100 0.94 9.07 1.29
N PHE A 101 1.13 7.77 1.56
CA PHE A 101 1.66 6.84 0.56
C PHE A 101 0.69 5.69 0.23
N ASN A 102 0.16 4.97 1.22
CA ASN A 102 -0.74 3.84 0.93
C ASN A 102 -2.08 4.31 0.35
N LYS A 103 -2.73 5.33 0.92
CA LYS A 103 -4.03 5.82 0.40
C LYS A 103 -3.94 6.25 -1.07
N PRO A 104 -2.99 7.09 -1.49
CA PRO A 104 -2.86 7.44 -2.90
C PRO A 104 -2.54 6.24 -3.81
N ALA A 105 -1.77 5.25 -3.34
CA ALA A 105 -1.51 4.04 -4.11
C ALA A 105 -2.79 3.20 -4.30
N LEU A 106 -3.65 3.13 -3.28
CA LEU A 106 -4.97 2.48 -3.38
C LEU A 106 -5.91 3.25 -4.30
N ASP A 107 -5.94 4.58 -4.19
CA ASP A 107 -6.74 5.44 -5.07
C ASP A 107 -6.36 5.23 -6.54
N ASP A 108 -5.06 5.24 -6.85
CA ASP A 108 -4.54 4.99 -8.20
C ASP A 108 -4.89 3.58 -8.68
N ALA A 109 -4.69 2.56 -7.85
CA ALA A 109 -4.99 1.18 -8.21
C ALA A 109 -6.48 1.01 -8.57
N VAL A 110 -7.38 1.61 -7.78
CA VAL A 110 -8.82 1.56 -8.04
C VAL A 110 -9.19 2.37 -9.28
N ALA A 111 -8.62 3.57 -9.45
CA ALA A 111 -8.87 4.42 -10.62
C ALA A 111 -8.42 3.77 -11.94
N GLN A 112 -7.33 3.01 -11.90
CA GLN A 112 -6.82 2.21 -13.03
C GLN A 112 -7.60 0.92 -13.26
N GLY A 113 -8.58 0.59 -12.40
CA GLY A 113 -9.39 -0.63 -12.53
C GLY A 113 -8.64 -1.91 -12.15
N LYS A 114 -7.56 -1.81 -11.36
CA LYS A 114 -6.83 -3.00 -10.91
C LYS A 114 -7.71 -3.88 -10.02
N THR A 115 -7.55 -5.18 -10.17
CA THR A 115 -8.10 -6.17 -9.23
C THR A 115 -7.37 -6.03 -7.89
N ILE A 116 -8.11 -5.83 -6.80
CA ILE A 116 -7.55 -5.80 -5.45
C ILE A 116 -7.67 -7.18 -4.80
N ARG A 117 -6.55 -7.71 -4.31
CA ARG A 117 -6.52 -8.94 -3.51
C ARG A 117 -5.60 -8.80 -2.30
N PHE A 118 -5.87 -9.59 -1.28
CA PHE A 118 -5.05 -9.68 -0.07
C PHE A 118 -4.43 -11.07 0.07
N SER A 119 -3.15 -11.15 0.41
CA SER A 119 -2.46 -12.43 0.73
C SER A 119 -2.85 -12.98 2.10
N HIS A 120 -3.39 -12.13 2.97
CA HIS A 120 -3.90 -12.46 4.30
C HIS A 120 -5.36 -12.00 4.40
N ASN A 121 -6.15 -12.57 5.30
CA ASN A 121 -7.49 -12.05 5.54
C ASN A 121 -7.39 -10.77 6.41
N PRO A 122 -7.66 -9.56 5.88
CA PRO A 122 -7.57 -8.32 6.66
C PRO A 122 -8.64 -8.20 7.75
N GLU A 123 -9.69 -9.03 7.73
CA GLU A 123 -10.78 -9.01 8.71
C GLU A 123 -10.43 -9.73 10.01
N LEU A 124 -9.29 -10.42 10.09
CA LEU A 124 -8.86 -11.10 11.31
C LEU A 124 -8.51 -10.10 12.42
N THR A 125 -8.96 -10.39 13.64
CA THR A 125 -8.79 -9.51 14.82
C THR A 125 -7.33 -9.16 15.11
N GLN A 126 -6.40 -10.07 14.83
CA GLN A 126 -4.96 -9.82 14.98
C GLN A 126 -4.43 -8.67 14.11
N TYR A 127 -5.17 -8.27 13.07
CA TYR A 127 -4.79 -7.20 12.16
C TYR A 127 -5.48 -5.87 12.43
N GLU A 128 -6.38 -5.78 13.42
CA GLU A 128 -7.17 -4.56 13.71
C GLU A 128 -6.35 -3.26 13.81
N LYS A 129 -5.09 -3.37 14.26
CA LYS A 129 -4.17 -2.24 14.44
C LYS A 129 -3.03 -2.21 13.41
N SER A 130 -3.22 -2.83 12.25
CA SER A 130 -2.17 -2.97 11.24
C SER A 130 -2.58 -2.39 9.89
N ALA A 131 -1.58 -2.03 9.07
CA ALA A 131 -1.79 -1.42 7.77
C ALA A 131 -2.77 -2.21 6.88
N ILE A 132 -2.68 -3.55 6.84
CA ILE A 132 -3.59 -4.36 6.00
C ILE A 132 -5.07 -4.18 6.37
N ARG A 133 -5.37 -3.93 7.65
CA ARG A 133 -6.73 -3.62 8.08
C ARG A 133 -7.13 -2.22 7.65
N TRP A 134 -6.24 -1.24 7.83
CA TRP A 134 -6.51 0.14 7.40
C TRP A 134 -6.71 0.25 5.89
N GLU A 135 -5.96 -0.54 5.10
CA GLU A 135 -6.14 -0.65 3.66
C GLU A 135 -7.55 -1.19 3.32
N TRP A 136 -7.99 -2.24 4.01
CA TRP A 136 -9.32 -2.79 3.82
C TRP A 136 -10.42 -1.80 4.21
N ASP A 137 -10.35 -1.24 5.42
CA ASP A 137 -11.33 -0.27 5.90
C ASP A 137 -11.40 0.94 4.93
N TYR A 138 -10.25 1.42 4.43
CA TYR A 138 -10.20 2.52 3.47
C TYR A 138 -10.86 2.19 2.12
N LEU A 139 -10.63 0.97 1.59
CA LEU A 139 -11.28 0.50 0.36
C LEU A 139 -12.79 0.40 0.53
N GLN A 140 -13.27 -0.03 1.70
CA GLN A 140 -14.70 -0.05 1.99
C GLN A 140 -15.27 1.36 2.07
N GLU A 141 -14.64 2.24 2.84
CA GLU A 141 -15.11 3.60 3.08
C GLU A 141 -15.09 4.51 1.85
N LYS A 142 -14.08 4.37 0.97
CA LYS A 142 -13.85 5.31 -0.13
C LYS A 142 -14.13 4.75 -1.51
N HIS A 143 -14.02 3.44 -1.68
CA HIS A 143 -14.03 2.81 -3.00
C HIS A 143 -15.19 1.84 -3.22
N GLY A 144 -16.07 1.70 -2.22
CA GLY A 144 -17.32 0.93 -2.31
C GLY A 144 -17.14 -0.58 -2.25
N TYR A 145 -15.98 -1.06 -1.78
CA TYR A 145 -15.81 -2.49 -1.53
C TYR A 145 -16.69 -2.94 -0.36
N ASN A 146 -17.40 -4.06 -0.52
CA ASN A 146 -18.39 -4.53 0.45
C ASN A 146 -18.16 -5.96 0.95
N GLY A 147 -17.10 -6.63 0.48
CA GLY A 147 -16.73 -7.93 0.99
C GLY A 147 -15.45 -8.49 0.39
N LEU A 148 -15.12 -9.70 0.83
CA LEU A 148 -13.97 -10.46 0.36
C LEU A 148 -14.40 -11.86 -0.11
N LYS A 149 -13.84 -12.29 -1.23
CA LYS A 149 -14.03 -13.66 -1.77
C LYS A 149 -12.73 -14.45 -1.70
N PRO A 150 -12.65 -15.52 -0.90
CA PRO A 150 -11.46 -16.37 -0.87
C PRO A 150 -11.32 -17.16 -2.19
N LYS A 151 -10.14 -17.11 -2.81
CA LYS A 151 -9.81 -17.87 -4.02
C LYS A 151 -8.29 -18.03 -4.14
N GLY A 152 -7.83 -19.28 -4.35
CA GLY A 152 -6.43 -19.55 -4.66
C GLY A 152 -5.42 -19.10 -3.60
N GLY A 153 -5.81 -19.09 -2.32
CA GLY A 153 -4.94 -18.61 -1.23
C GLY A 153 -4.93 -17.09 -1.02
N TYR A 154 -5.81 -16.35 -1.69
CA TYR A 154 -5.99 -14.90 -1.54
C TYR A 154 -7.43 -14.56 -1.22
N TRP A 155 -7.64 -13.33 -0.76
CA TRP A 155 -8.95 -12.72 -0.51
C TRP A 155 -9.17 -11.57 -1.50
N TYR A 156 -10.09 -11.74 -2.45
CA TYR A 156 -10.36 -10.74 -3.48
C TYR A 156 -11.43 -9.76 -3.02
N GLY A 157 -11.17 -8.46 -3.15
CA GLY A 157 -12.17 -7.42 -2.88
C GLY A 157 -13.32 -7.47 -3.88
N ILE A 158 -14.55 -7.37 -3.38
CA ILE A 158 -15.77 -7.26 -4.19
C ILE A 158 -16.47 -5.92 -3.94
N LYS A 159 -17.07 -5.37 -5.00
CA LYS A 159 -17.94 -4.18 -5.00
C LYS A 159 -19.36 -4.60 -5.32
#